data_AF-A0A942QBN7-F1
#
_entry.id   AF-A0A942QBN7-F1
#
_cell.length_a   1.000
_cell.length_b   1.000
_cell.length_c   1.000
_cell.angle_alpha   90.00
_cell.angle_beta   90.00
_cell.angle_gamma   90.00
#
_symmetry.space_group_name_H-M   'P 1'
#
loop_
_entity.id
_entity.type
_entity.pdbx_description
1 polymer ?
#
loop_
_entity_poly.entity_id
_entity_poly.type
_entity_poly.pdbx_seq_one_letter_code
_entity_poly.pdbx_strand_id
1 'polypeptide(L)'
;MQDAIYQIEHAQGVVKAIDQDTKQLASALIDGTKIVFGTTFTDEDRLFFDQIKARATSNSQVIQTALANPLDKFQLGVRKLIEDLMIQRMAENDQIVTRYMDDGEFQRTAFPILAKEIFEAVRAQQQSSGDGAV
;
A
#
# COMPACT_ATOMS: atom_id res chain seq x y z
N MET A 1 -27.07 -26.96 -28.42
CA MET A 1 -26.62 -25.58 -28.23
C MET A 1 -25.50 -25.68 -27.21
N GLN A 2 -24.25 -25.87 -27.64
CA GLN A 2 -23.36 -24.78 -28.08
C GLN A 2 -23.38 -23.66 -27.03
N ASP A 3 -22.31 -23.22 -26.39
CA ASP A 3 -20.89 -23.38 -26.64
C ASP A 3 -20.12 -22.92 -25.39
N ALA A 4 -18.94 -23.50 -25.21
CA ALA A 4 -17.67 -22.81 -24.98
C ALA A 4 -17.68 -21.55 -24.06
N ILE A 5 -16.99 -21.60 -22.93
CA ILE A 5 -15.62 -21.03 -22.85
C ILE A 5 -15.60 -19.57 -23.27
N TYR A 6 -15.51 -18.65 -22.30
CA TYR A 6 -14.45 -17.65 -22.34
C TYR A 6 -14.11 -17.13 -20.93
N GLN A 7 -13.06 -17.72 -20.37
CA GLN A 7 -12.00 -17.05 -19.63
C GLN A 7 -12.34 -16.33 -18.32
N ILE A 8 -12.12 -17.03 -17.21
CA ILE A 8 -11.07 -16.57 -16.29
C ILE A 8 -10.13 -17.75 -16.03
N GLU A 9 -9.27 -17.99 -17.01
CA GLU A 9 -8.05 -18.72 -16.81
C GLU A 9 -7.02 -17.80 -16.11
N HIS A 10 -6.46 -18.32 -15.02
CA HIS A 10 -5.12 -18.06 -14.49
C HIS A 10 -4.83 -16.74 -13.76
N ALA A 11 -4.97 -16.79 -12.43
CA ALA A 11 -3.77 -16.89 -11.58
C ALA A 11 -4.13 -17.61 -10.27
N GLN A 12 -3.75 -18.89 -10.15
CA GLN A 12 -3.74 -19.59 -8.88
C GLN A 12 -2.78 -18.87 -7.91
N GLY A 13 -3.32 -18.08 -7.00
CA GLY A 13 -2.61 -17.59 -5.83
C GLY A 13 -3.20 -18.27 -4.61
N VAL A 14 -2.43 -19.14 -3.95
CA VAL A 14 -2.82 -19.75 -2.68
C VAL A 14 -2.96 -18.63 -1.65
N VAL A 15 -4.20 -18.26 -1.31
CA VAL A 15 -4.48 -17.31 -0.24
C VAL A 15 -4.09 -17.97 1.07
N LYS A 16 -3.00 -17.51 1.69
CA LYS A 16 -2.51 -18.03 2.96
C LYS A 16 -2.76 -16.98 4.03
N ALA A 17 -3.65 -17.29 4.97
CA ALA A 17 -3.87 -16.47 6.15
C ALA A 17 -2.54 -16.29 6.91
N ILE A 18 -2.32 -15.10 7.48
CA ILE A 18 -1.27 -14.85 8.47
C ILE A 18 -1.94 -14.61 9.81
N ASP A 19 -1.92 -15.61 10.67
CA ASP A 19 -2.67 -15.68 11.92
C ASP A 19 -1.83 -16.23 13.09
N GLN A 20 -0.59 -16.66 12.83
CA GLN A 20 0.25 -17.31 13.83
C GLN A 20 1.47 -16.49 14.25
N ASP A 21 2.41 -16.18 13.33
CA ASP A 21 3.64 -15.49 13.70
C ASP A 21 4.37 -14.75 12.55
N THR A 22 5.45 -14.04 12.92
CA THR A 22 6.29 -13.20 12.04
C THR A 22 6.93 -13.96 10.86
N LYS A 23 7.04 -15.29 10.90
CA LYS A 23 7.58 -16.09 9.79
C LYS A 23 6.57 -16.20 8.64
N GLN A 24 5.28 -16.18 8.95
CA GLN A 24 4.19 -16.17 7.95
C GLN A 24 4.16 -14.83 7.20
N LEU A 25 4.42 -13.72 7.89
CA LEU A 25 4.64 -12.38 7.32
C LEU A 25 5.88 -12.33 6.41
N ALA A 26 6.99 -12.94 6.84
CA ALA A 26 8.22 -12.96 6.06
C ALA A 26 8.07 -13.75 4.74
N SER A 27 7.42 -14.91 4.73
CA SER A 27 7.18 -15.68 3.50
C SER A 27 6.27 -14.95 2.50
N ALA A 28 5.23 -14.27 2.97
CA ALA A 28 4.28 -13.58 2.10
C ALA A 28 4.88 -12.33 1.42
N LEU A 29 5.82 -11.65 2.09
CA LEU A 29 6.59 -10.53 1.52
C LEU A 29 7.60 -10.98 0.46
N ILE A 30 8.11 -12.21 0.54
CA ILE A 30 9.13 -12.78 -0.37
C ILE A 30 8.50 -13.28 -1.68
N ASP A 31 7.34 -13.93 -1.62
CA ASP A 31 6.71 -14.60 -2.78
C ASP A 31 5.88 -13.67 -3.69
N GLY A 32 5.82 -12.36 -3.43
CA GLY A 32 5.00 -11.42 -4.22
C GLY A 32 3.50 -11.73 -4.22
N THR A 33 3.05 -12.58 -3.29
CA THR A 33 1.66 -13.03 -3.16
C THR A 33 0.81 -11.88 -2.63
N LYS A 34 -0.41 -11.70 -3.18
CA LYS A 34 -1.41 -10.77 -2.60
C LYS A 34 -1.72 -11.21 -1.17
N ILE A 35 -1.13 -10.52 -0.20
CA ILE A 35 -1.29 -10.80 1.23
C ILE A 35 -2.63 -10.25 1.69
N VAL A 36 -3.46 -11.08 2.32
CA VAL A 36 -4.60 -10.62 3.12
C VAL A 36 -4.24 -10.84 4.59
N PHE A 37 -3.99 -9.73 5.28
CA PHE A 37 -3.70 -9.69 6.71
C PHE A 37 -5.02 -9.83 7.49
N GLY A 38 -5.14 -10.84 8.37
CA GLY A 38 -6.15 -10.82 9.43
C GLY A 38 -5.51 -10.14 10.64
N THR A 39 -5.95 -9.00 11.16
CA THR A 39 -7.27 -8.36 11.14
C THR A 39 -7.12 -6.86 10.81
N THR A 40 -7.99 -6.40 9.91
CA THR A 40 -8.20 -5.01 9.44
C THR A 40 -6.98 -4.23 8.97
N PHE A 41 -6.22 -4.79 8.04
CA PHE A 41 -5.34 -3.97 7.20
C PHE A 41 -6.21 -3.29 6.14
N THR A 42 -6.31 -1.98 6.22
CA THR A 42 -7.09 -1.16 5.30
C THR A 42 -6.30 -0.92 4.01
N ASP A 43 -6.99 -0.49 2.94
CA ASP A 43 -6.29 -0.03 1.74
C ASP A 43 -5.38 1.18 2.03
N GLU A 44 -5.67 1.94 3.09
CA GLU A 44 -4.86 3.06 3.57
C GLU A 44 -3.52 2.57 4.15
N ASP A 45 -3.55 1.49 4.95
CA ASP A 45 -2.33 0.87 5.48
C ASP A 45 -1.44 0.36 4.36
N ARG A 46 -2.03 -0.26 3.32
CA ARG A 46 -1.28 -0.68 2.14
C ARG A 46 -0.61 0.51 1.45
N LEU A 47 -1.35 1.60 1.23
CA LEU A 47 -0.81 2.79 0.59
C LEU A 47 0.37 3.37 1.38
N PHE A 48 0.32 3.32 2.71
CA PHE A 48 1.43 3.72 3.57
C PHE A 48 2.70 2.88 3.31
N PHE A 49 2.59 1.53 3.29
CA PHE A 49 3.74 0.68 3.00
C PHE A 49 4.27 0.84 1.56
N ASP A 50 3.38 1.06 0.59
CA ASP A 50 3.78 1.32 -0.80
C ASP A 50 4.59 2.63 -0.92
N GLN A 51 4.25 3.68 -0.16
CA GLN A 51 5.04 4.90 -0.09
C GLN A 51 6.42 4.68 0.54
N ILE A 52 6.51 3.91 1.63
CA ILE A 52 7.78 3.55 2.27
C ILE A 52 8.66 2.77 1.29
N LYS A 53 8.08 1.79 0.59
CA LYS A 53 8.78 1.02 -0.44
C LYS A 53 9.31 1.93 -1.54
N ALA A 54 8.48 2.81 -2.10
CA ALA A 54 8.89 3.74 -3.16
C ALA A 54 10.10 4.61 -2.74
N ARG A 55 10.11 5.08 -1.49
CA ARG A 55 11.23 5.83 -0.91
C ARG A 55 12.47 4.98 -0.71
N ALA A 56 12.32 3.77 -0.17
CA ALA A 56 13.44 2.86 0.02
C ALA A 56 14.08 2.49 -1.34
N THR A 57 13.28 2.23 -2.38
CA THR A 57 13.77 1.86 -3.71
C THR A 57 14.44 3.00 -4.47
N SER A 58 14.26 4.25 -4.05
CA SER A 58 14.99 5.40 -4.60
C SER A 58 16.24 5.76 -3.80
N ASN A 59 16.49 5.10 -2.66
CA ASN A 59 17.65 5.33 -1.83
C ASN A 59 18.87 4.54 -2.37
N SER A 60 19.94 5.26 -2.71
CA SER A 60 21.17 4.65 -3.29
C SER A 60 21.83 3.64 -2.36
N GLN A 61 21.83 3.86 -1.04
CA GLN A 61 22.37 2.91 -0.07
C GLN A 61 21.54 1.62 -0.03
N VAL A 62 20.21 1.71 -0.10
CA VAL A 62 19.35 0.52 -0.18
C VAL A 62 19.65 -0.26 -1.46
N ILE A 63 19.73 0.41 -2.60
CA ILE A 63 20.05 -0.22 -3.89
C ILE A 63 21.41 -0.91 -3.84
N GLN A 64 22.45 -0.21 -3.39
CA GLN A 64 23.80 -0.76 -3.27
C GLN A 64 23.85 -1.95 -2.31
N THR A 65 23.18 -1.85 -1.16
CA THR A 65 23.12 -2.94 -0.17
C THR A 65 22.42 -4.16 -0.76
N ALA A 66 21.33 -3.98 -1.52
CA ALA A 66 20.61 -5.07 -2.18
C ALA A 66 21.46 -5.75 -3.26
N LEU A 67 22.24 -4.99 -4.04
CA LEU A 67 23.10 -5.55 -5.09
C LEU A 67 24.34 -6.26 -4.53
N ALA A 68 24.82 -5.85 -3.37
CA ALA A 68 26.05 -6.37 -2.77
C ALA A 68 25.84 -7.55 -1.80
N ASN A 69 24.61 -7.80 -1.35
CA ASN A 69 24.34 -8.73 -0.25
C ASN A 69 23.18 -9.67 -0.56
N PRO A 70 23.25 -10.94 -0.09
CA PRO A 70 22.07 -11.81 -0.06
C PRO A 70 20.99 -11.25 0.88
N LEU A 71 19.76 -11.74 0.73
CA LEU A 71 18.56 -11.19 1.38
C LEU A 71 18.67 -11.08 2.91
N ASP A 72 19.23 -12.08 3.58
CA ASP A 72 19.41 -12.11 5.03
C ASP A 72 20.34 -10.99 5.54
N LYS A 73 21.45 -10.76 4.84
CA LYS A 73 22.41 -9.69 5.12
C LYS A 73 21.83 -8.32 4.75
N PHE A 74 21.10 -8.24 3.63
CA PHE A 74 20.39 -7.04 3.22
C PHE A 74 19.37 -6.60 4.29
N GLN A 75 18.55 -7.53 4.80
CA GLN A 75 17.57 -7.26 5.85
C GLN A 75 18.20 -6.63 7.10
N LEU A 76 19.37 -7.13 7.50
CA LEU A 76 20.14 -6.54 8.60
C LEU A 76 20.63 -5.13 8.25
N GLY A 77 21.16 -4.93 7.03
CA GLY A 77 21.72 -3.67 6.56
C GLY A 77 20.70 -2.54 6.37
N VAL A 78 19.43 -2.85 6.10
CA VAL A 78 18.38 -1.83 5.85
C VAL A 78 17.41 -1.64 7.01
N ARG A 79 17.46 -2.46 8.07
CA ARG A 79 16.53 -2.39 9.21
C ARG A 79 16.38 -0.97 9.74
N LYS A 80 17.50 -0.34 10.11
CA LYS A 80 17.49 1.01 10.71
C LYS A 80 16.98 2.06 9.72
N LEU A 81 17.34 1.94 8.45
CA LEU A 81 16.87 2.83 7.39
C LEU A 81 15.35 2.75 7.22
N ILE A 82 14.77 1.55 7.23
CA ILE A 82 13.32 1.39 7.13
C ILE A 82 12.62 1.97 8.36
N GLU A 83 13.14 1.74 9.57
CA GLU A 83 12.63 2.37 10.80
C GLU A 83 12.64 3.90 10.70
N ASP A 84 13.73 4.48 10.19
CA ASP A 84 13.86 5.92 10.02
C ASP A 84 12.88 6.47 8.96
N LEU A 85 12.63 5.73 7.87
CA LEU A 85 11.61 6.09 6.88
C LEU A 85 10.19 6.08 7.49
N MET A 86 9.88 5.14 8.36
CA MET A 86 8.59 5.09 9.06
C MET A 86 8.39 6.32 9.95
N ILE A 87 9.41 6.68 10.74
CA ILE A 87 9.39 7.86 11.61
C ILE A 87 9.27 9.14 10.77
N GLN A 88 10.03 9.23 9.68
CA GLN A 88 9.98 10.38 8.79
C GLN A 88 8.59 10.53 8.16
N ARG A 89 7.94 9.45 7.73
CA ARG A 89 6.57 9.52 7.21
C ARG A 89 5.57 9.99 8.25
N MET A 90 5.72 9.57 9.49
CA MET A 90 4.90 10.08 10.59
C MET A 90 5.08 11.60 10.77
N ALA A 91 6.33 12.08 10.77
CA ALA A 91 6.62 13.50 10.90
C ALA A 91 6.10 14.34 9.70
N GLU A 92 6.22 13.81 8.48
CA GLU A 92 5.70 14.49 7.28
C GLU A 92 4.17 14.53 7.24
N ASN A 93 3.52 13.46 7.71
CA ASN A 93 2.07 13.43 7.85
C ASN A 93 1.61 14.44 8.91
N ASP A 94 2.32 14.55 10.03
CA ASP A 94 2.07 15.58 11.04
C ASP A 94 2.17 16.99 10.43
N GLN A 95 3.25 17.27 9.70
CA GLN A 95 3.45 18.57 9.03
C GLN A 95 2.33 18.96 8.06
N ILE A 96 1.88 18.03 7.21
CA ILE A 96 0.83 18.35 6.23
C ILE A 96 -0.53 18.55 6.92
N VAL A 97 -0.81 17.80 7.99
CA VAL A 97 -2.02 17.97 8.79
C VAL A 97 -1.99 19.31 9.53
N THR A 98 -0.89 19.63 10.21
CA THR A 98 -0.72 20.95 10.86
C THR A 98 -0.89 22.07 9.86
N ARG A 99 -0.25 21.98 8.68
CA ARG A 99 -0.41 22.98 7.62
C ARG A 99 -1.87 23.12 7.18
N TYR A 100 -2.60 22.02 7.03
CA TYR A 100 -4.02 22.08 6.67
C TYR A 100 -4.89 22.76 7.74
N MET A 101 -4.53 22.65 9.02
CA MET A 101 -5.27 23.26 10.12
C MET A 101 -4.92 24.74 10.33
N ASP A 102 -3.64 25.11 10.16
CA ASP A 102 -3.13 26.43 10.54
C ASP A 102 -3.03 27.42 9.37
N ASP A 103 -2.85 26.94 8.14
CA ASP A 103 -2.76 27.77 6.94
C ASP A 103 -4.13 27.84 6.23
N GLY A 104 -4.85 28.93 6.52
CA GLY A 104 -6.19 29.15 5.95
C GLY A 104 -6.20 29.29 4.43
N GLU A 105 -5.11 29.73 3.79
CA GLU A 105 -5.03 29.78 2.33
C GLU A 105 -4.88 28.37 1.75
N PHE A 106 -3.97 27.58 2.33
CA PHE A 106 -3.79 26.18 1.97
C PHE A 106 -5.09 25.40 2.11
N GLN A 107 -5.82 25.57 3.22
CA GLN A 107 -7.10 24.92 3.45
C GLN A 107 -8.16 25.32 2.42
N ARG A 108 -8.31 26.63 2.13
CA ARG A 108 -9.27 27.14 1.14
C ARG A 108 -9.04 26.57 -0.26
N THR A 109 -7.81 26.25 -0.60
CA THR A 109 -7.46 25.61 -1.88
C THR A 109 -7.65 24.09 -1.83
N ALA A 110 -7.20 23.42 -0.76
CA ALA A 110 -7.20 21.96 -0.68
C ALA A 110 -8.60 21.37 -0.45
N PHE A 111 -9.42 22.00 0.41
CA PHE A 111 -10.74 21.50 0.78
C PHE A 111 -11.68 21.25 -0.41
N PRO A 112 -11.94 22.20 -1.33
CA PRO A 112 -12.87 21.98 -2.43
C PRO A 112 -12.42 20.88 -3.39
N ILE A 113 -11.10 20.68 -3.55
CA ILE A 113 -10.53 19.61 -4.38
C ILE A 113 -10.79 18.26 -3.71
N LEU A 114 -10.42 18.10 -2.44
CA LEU A 114 -10.64 16.88 -1.68
C LEU A 114 -12.13 16.52 -1.60
N ALA A 115 -13.00 17.49 -1.34
CA ALA A 115 -14.45 17.26 -1.27
C ALA A 115 -15.02 16.76 -2.61
N LYS A 116 -14.54 17.31 -3.74
CA LYS A 116 -14.94 16.87 -5.07
C LYS A 116 -14.47 15.44 -5.36
N GLU A 117 -13.20 15.14 -5.09
CA GLU A 117 -12.65 13.79 -5.31
C GLU A 117 -13.39 12.73 -4.49
N ILE A 118 -13.66 13.02 -3.21
CA ILE A 118 -14.45 12.14 -2.34
C ILE A 118 -15.85 11.93 -2.92
N PHE A 119 -16.53 13.00 -3.34
CA PHE A 119 -17.87 12.92 -3.90
C PHE A 119 -17.92 12.06 -5.18
N GLU A 120 -16.98 12.28 -6.10
CA GLU A 120 -16.89 11.53 -7.36
C GLU A 120 -16.55 10.06 -7.11
N ALA A 121 -15.59 9.77 -6.21
CA ALA A 121 -15.20 8.41 -5.86
C ALA A 121 -16.35 7.60 -5.26
N VAL A 122 -17.09 8.18 -4.31
CA VAL A 122 -18.25 7.51 -3.68
C VAL A 122 -19.33 7.18 -4.71
N ARG A 123 -19.60 8.09 -5.66
CA ARG A 123 -20.61 7.85 -6.71
C ARG A 123 -20.16 6.80 -7.72
N ALA A 124 -18.89 6.80 -8.10
CA ALA A 124 -18.33 5.80 -8.99
C ALA A 124 -18.41 4.38 -8.37
N GLN A 125 -18.10 4.25 -7.07
CA GLN A 125 -18.22 2.99 -6.34
C GLN A 125 -19.66 2.46 -6.33
N GLN A 126 -20.67 3.32 -6.09
CA GLN A 126 -22.07 2.91 -6.10
C GLN A 126 -22.60 2.55 -7.49
N GLN A 127 -22.14 3.23 -8.54
CA GLN A 127 -22.52 2.89 -9.92
C GLN A 127 -21.91 1.56 -10.37
N SER A 128 -20.67 1.26 -9.99
CA SER A 128 -20.02 -0.03 -10.29
C SER A 128 -20.65 -1.24 -9.59
N SER A 129 -21.42 -1.01 -8.51
CA SER A 129 -22.12 -2.07 -7.78
C SER A 129 -23.55 -2.34 -8.30
N GLY A 130 -24.08 -1.49 -9.17
CA GLY A 130 -25.46 -1.57 -9.69
C GLY A 130 -25.62 -2.27 -11.04
N ASP A 131 -24.53 -2.52 -11.76
CA ASP A 131 -24.57 -3.01 -13.17
C ASP A 131 -24.36 -4.54 -13.31
N GLY A 132 -24.41 -5.27 -12.18
CA GLY A 132 -24.27 -6.74 -12.14
C GLY A 132 -25.59 -7.51 -12.00
N ALA A 133 -26.73 -6.83 -12.10
CA ALA A 133 -28.06 -7.42 -11.94
C ALA A 133 -29.00 -7.01 -13.08
N VAL A 134 -28.68 -7.42 -14.31
CA VAL A 134 -29.64 -7.54 -15.43
C VAL A 134 -29.24 -8.69 -16.34
#